data_AF-A0A6J7NFQ1-F1
#
_entry.id   AF-A0A6J7NFQ1-F1
#
_cell.length_a   1.000
_cell.length_b   1.000
_cell.length_c   1.000
_cell.angle_alpha   90.00
_cell.angle_beta   90.00
_cell.angle_gamma   90.00
#
_symmetry.space_group_name_H-M   'P 1'
#
loop_
_entity.id
_entity.type
_entity.pdbx_description
1 polymer ?
#
loop_
_entity_poly.entity_id
_entity_poly.type
_entity_poly.pdbx_seq_one_letter_code
_entity_poly.pdbx_strand_id
1 'polypeptide(L)'
;MFTVESSSTGANGGVDAALLIIRIALGVVMIAHGYNHIFRGGKIKGTAGWFESLGMKPGVLHAWTASITELAAGAMLIFGIATPLAAAGVVGVMLVAFITNHRKNGFFIFRPGEGYEYVLTLLLVGIAIGGLGAGNWSIDHSLDIGDKMLGWRGLAISAGLGGGGALALLAVFYRPPVKD
;
A
#
# COMPACT_ATOMS: atom_id res chain seq x y z
N MET A 1 -27.03 -43.69 0.66
CA MET A 1 -26.05 -42.92 -0.14
C MET A 1 -25.60 -41.76 0.73
N PHE A 2 -24.46 -41.90 1.40
CA PHE A 2 -23.88 -40.86 2.27
C PHE A 2 -23.20 -39.84 1.36
N THR A 3 -23.69 -38.60 1.35
CA THR A 3 -22.92 -37.47 0.86
C THR A 3 -21.84 -37.18 1.89
N VAL A 4 -20.59 -37.50 1.57
CA VAL A 4 -19.44 -37.00 2.32
C VAL A 4 -19.46 -35.47 2.15
N GLU A 5 -19.84 -34.76 3.20
CA GLU A 5 -19.48 -33.35 3.34
C GLU A 5 -17.95 -33.28 3.24
N SER A 6 -17.44 -32.65 2.18
CA SER A 6 -16.03 -32.28 2.14
C SER A 6 -15.82 -31.29 3.28
N SER A 7 -15.27 -31.76 4.39
CA SER A 7 -14.78 -30.92 5.47
C SER A 7 -13.64 -30.07 4.92
N SER A 8 -13.96 -28.90 4.37
CA SER A 8 -12.98 -27.90 3.91
C SER A 8 -12.42 -27.06 5.06
N THR A 9 -12.61 -27.50 6.31
CA THR A 9 -12.12 -26.85 7.54
C THR A 9 -10.67 -27.19 7.85
N GLY A 10 -9.87 -27.38 6.81
CA GLY A 10 -8.42 -27.55 6.85
C GLY A 10 -7.76 -26.69 5.77
N ALA A 11 -8.07 -25.40 5.74
CA ALA A 11 -7.35 -24.46 4.91
C ALA A 11 -5.85 -24.54 5.24
N ASN A 12 -5.01 -24.64 4.21
CA ASN A 12 -3.58 -24.87 4.34
C ASN A 12 -2.91 -23.83 5.24
N GLY A 13 -2.65 -24.16 6.52
CA GLY A 13 -2.07 -23.21 7.49
C GLY A 13 -0.74 -22.59 7.03
N GLY A 14 0.00 -23.25 6.14
CA GLY A 14 1.18 -22.66 5.48
C GLY A 14 0.87 -21.48 4.56
N VAL A 15 -0.26 -21.50 3.84
CA VAL A 15 -0.73 -20.37 3.01
C VAL A 15 -1.16 -19.22 3.90
N ASP A 16 -1.91 -19.50 4.97
CA ASP A 16 -2.32 -18.48 5.95
C ASP A 16 -1.12 -17.83 6.63
N ALA A 17 -0.11 -18.62 6.99
CA ALA A 17 1.16 -18.11 7.50
C ALA A 17 1.89 -17.23 6.49
N ALA A 18 1.98 -17.65 5.23
CA ALA A 18 2.64 -16.86 4.18
C ALA A 18 1.94 -15.52 3.95
N LEU A 19 0.61 -15.51 3.91
CA LEU A 19 -0.19 -14.28 3.78
C LEU A 19 0.01 -13.36 5.00
N LEU A 20 0.00 -13.91 6.22
CA LEU A 20 0.25 -13.14 7.43
C LEU A 20 1.66 -12.51 7.42
N ILE A 21 2.69 -13.28 7.05
CA ILE A 21 4.08 -12.79 6.98
C ILE A 21 4.19 -11.62 6.00
N ILE A 22 3.65 -11.77 4.79
CA ILE A 22 3.70 -10.71 3.76
C ILE A 22 2.92 -9.48 4.23
N ARG A 23 1.74 -9.65 4.82
CA ARG A 23 0.94 -8.56 5.38
C ARG A 23 1.68 -7.79 6.47
N ILE A 24 2.33 -8.52 7.39
CA ILE A 24 3.14 -7.89 8.45
C ILE A 24 4.33 -7.15 7.87
N ALA A 25 5.08 -7.77 6.96
CA ALA A 25 6.26 -7.16 6.35
C ALA A 25 5.89 -5.85 5.62
N LEU A 26 4.87 -5.90 4.77
CA LEU A 26 4.38 -4.72 4.06
C LEU A 26 3.84 -3.67 5.04
N GLY A 27 3.05 -4.09 6.04
CA GLY A 27 2.46 -3.16 7.00
C GLY A 27 3.48 -2.44 7.87
N VAL A 28 4.53 -3.14 8.32
CA VAL A 28 5.65 -2.55 9.08
C VAL A 28 6.40 -1.53 8.26
N VAL A 29 6.68 -1.84 6.98
CA VAL A 29 7.30 -0.90 6.05
C VAL A 29 6.47 0.38 5.95
N MET A 30 5.17 0.25 5.68
CA MET A 30 4.28 1.41 5.56
C MET A 30 4.24 2.23 6.86
N ILE A 31 4.11 1.57 8.01
CA ILE A 31 4.12 2.26 9.31
C ILE A 31 5.44 3.01 9.53
N ALA A 32 6.58 2.40 9.19
CA ALA A 32 7.89 3.02 9.35
C ALA A 32 8.02 4.30 8.50
N HIS A 33 7.53 4.29 7.26
CA HIS A 33 7.51 5.48 6.39
C HIS A 33 6.59 6.59 6.95
N GLY A 34 5.36 6.25 7.34
CA GLY A 34 4.44 7.24 7.92
C GLY A 34 4.94 7.82 9.24
N TYR A 35 5.54 6.99 10.09
CA TYR A 35 6.22 7.45 11.31
C TYR A 35 7.40 8.38 10.99
N ASN A 36 8.21 8.05 9.97
CA ASN A 36 9.33 8.87 9.55
C ASN A 36 8.87 10.25 9.06
N HIS A 37 7.80 10.31 8.27
CA HIS A 37 7.20 11.57 7.82
C HIS A 37 6.74 12.46 8.98
N ILE A 38 6.10 11.88 10.01
CA ILE A 38 5.56 12.68 11.12
C ILE A 38 6.66 13.12 12.09
N PHE A 39 7.62 12.24 12.39
CA PHE A 39 8.50 12.41 13.55
C PHE A 39 9.99 12.60 13.23
N ARG A 40 10.44 12.39 11.99
CA ARG A 40 11.86 12.44 11.59
C ARG A 40 12.08 13.45 10.45
N GLY A 41 13.34 13.72 10.09
CA GLY A 41 13.68 14.49 8.87
C GLY A 41 13.03 15.87 8.73
N GLY A 42 12.86 16.62 9.83
CA GLY A 42 12.15 17.90 9.84
C GLY A 42 10.64 17.81 10.12
N LYS A 43 10.14 16.61 10.45
CA LYS A 43 8.73 16.30 10.75
C LYS A 43 7.84 16.62 9.55
N ILE A 44 6.53 16.74 9.78
CA ILE A 44 5.57 17.12 8.73
C ILE A 44 5.98 18.37 7.94
N LYS A 45 6.60 19.37 8.57
CA LYS A 45 7.07 20.57 7.84
C LYS A 45 8.21 20.23 6.86
N GLY A 46 9.15 19.39 7.27
CA GLY A 46 10.23 18.90 6.41
C GLY A 46 9.69 18.04 5.26
N THR A 47 8.82 17.08 5.56
CA THR A 47 8.15 16.25 4.54
C THR A 47 7.34 17.09 3.57
N ALA A 48 6.61 18.10 4.05
CA ALA A 48 5.85 19.01 3.21
C ALA A 48 6.77 19.77 2.23
N GLY A 49 7.89 20.32 2.71
CA GLY A 49 8.86 21.00 1.86
C GLY A 49 9.50 20.08 0.83
N TRP A 50 9.79 18.83 1.21
CA TRP A 50 10.28 17.81 0.28
C TRP A 50 9.23 17.45 -0.79
N PHE A 51 7.98 17.25 -0.41
CA PHE A 51 6.90 17.01 -1.38
C PHE A 51 6.70 18.20 -2.34
N GLU A 52 6.80 19.43 -1.84
CA GLU A 52 6.72 20.62 -2.71
C GLU A 52 7.89 20.70 -3.67
N SER A 53 9.10 20.30 -3.27
CA SER A 53 10.27 20.26 -4.16
C SER A 53 10.12 19.22 -5.27
N LEU A 54 9.36 18.14 -5.03
CA LEU A 54 8.95 17.18 -6.06
C LEU A 54 7.84 17.72 -6.97
N GLY A 55 7.14 18.77 -6.56
CA GLY A 55 6.02 19.36 -7.30
C GLY A 55 4.63 18.97 -6.78
N MET A 56 4.52 18.31 -5.62
CA MET A 56 3.23 18.02 -4.97
C MET A 56 2.81 19.19 -4.08
N LYS A 57 1.75 19.91 -4.48
CA LYS A 57 1.32 21.14 -3.78
C LYS A 57 -0.17 21.09 -3.45
N PRO A 58 -0.60 21.52 -2.24
CA PRO A 58 0.21 22.05 -1.14
C PRO A 58 0.88 20.94 -0.31
N GLY A 59 2.14 21.13 0.08
CA GLY A 59 2.97 20.08 0.69
C GLY A 59 2.43 19.55 2.01
N VAL A 60 1.89 20.43 2.87
CA VAL A 60 1.37 20.04 4.19
C VAL A 60 0.19 19.10 4.08
N LEU A 61 -0.70 19.32 3.11
CA LEU A 61 -1.82 18.42 2.83
C LEU A 61 -1.29 17.04 2.45
N HIS A 62 -0.37 16.98 1.49
CA HIS A 62 0.16 15.70 1.02
C HIS A 62 1.01 14.98 2.07
N ALA A 63 1.77 15.71 2.90
CA ALA A 63 2.53 15.14 4.01
C ALA A 63 1.60 14.41 4.99
N TRP A 64 0.48 15.03 5.39
CA TRP A 64 -0.51 14.38 6.24
C TRP A 64 -1.24 13.24 5.53
N THR A 65 -1.69 13.45 4.29
CA THR A 65 -2.40 12.41 3.53
C THR A 65 -1.55 11.17 3.36
N ALA A 66 -0.27 11.30 2.97
CA ALA A 66 0.65 10.17 2.86
C ALA A 66 0.85 9.50 4.23
N SER A 67 1.21 10.27 5.26
CA SER A 67 1.51 9.71 6.59
C SER A 67 0.34 8.96 7.21
N ILE A 68 -0.87 9.53 7.15
CA ILE A 68 -2.08 8.88 7.69
C ILE A 68 -2.41 7.63 6.88
N THR A 69 -2.32 7.70 5.55
CA THR A 69 -2.58 6.54 4.69
C THR A 69 -1.58 5.43 4.97
N GLU A 70 -0.29 5.74 5.09
CA GLU A 70 0.78 4.78 5.37
C GLU A 70 0.60 4.10 6.74
N LEU A 71 0.32 4.87 7.80
CA LEU A 71 0.06 4.33 9.13
C LEU A 71 -1.22 3.48 9.18
N ALA A 72 -2.32 3.99 8.62
CA ALA A 72 -3.60 3.31 8.63
C ALA A 72 -3.57 2.03 7.78
N ALA A 73 -3.09 2.11 6.54
CA ALA A 73 -2.95 0.96 5.65
C ALA A 73 -2.02 -0.10 6.25
N GLY A 74 -0.91 0.32 6.85
CA GLY A 74 0.02 -0.62 7.47
C GLY A 74 -0.58 -1.36 8.67
N ALA A 75 -1.28 -0.63 9.55
CA ALA A 75 -1.97 -1.24 10.69
C ALA A 75 -3.11 -2.19 10.22
N MET A 76 -3.92 -1.74 9.26
CA MET A 76 -4.98 -2.55 8.68
C MET A 76 -4.45 -3.83 8.03
N LEU A 77 -3.31 -3.78 7.32
CA LEU A 77 -2.69 -4.98 6.76
C LEU A 77 -2.22 -5.96 7.84
N ILE A 78 -1.53 -5.47 8.87
CA ILE A 78 -1.02 -6.31 9.98
C ILE A 78 -2.17 -7.10 10.62
N PHE A 79 -3.26 -6.42 10.96
CA PHE A 79 -4.43 -7.06 11.58
C PHE A 79 -5.36 -7.76 10.57
N GLY A 80 -5.15 -7.52 9.27
CA GLY A 80 -6.01 -8.03 8.20
C GLY A 80 -7.43 -7.49 8.33
N ILE A 81 -7.58 -6.17 8.33
CA ILE A 81 -8.83 -5.42 8.38
C ILE A 81 -9.04 -4.73 7.03
N ALA A 82 -10.19 -4.95 6.39
CA ALA A 82 -10.53 -4.42 5.07
C ALA A 82 -9.35 -4.55 4.07
N THR A 83 -8.75 -5.75 4.01
CA THR A 83 -7.43 -5.97 3.40
C THR A 83 -7.29 -5.40 1.98
N PRO A 84 -8.26 -5.55 1.07
CA PRO A 84 -8.14 -4.95 -0.26
C PRO A 84 -8.18 -3.42 -0.27
N LEU A 85 -8.86 -2.79 0.70
CA LEU A 85 -8.85 -1.33 0.87
C LEU A 85 -7.52 -0.85 1.48
N ALA A 86 -6.98 -1.58 2.46
CA ALA A 86 -5.65 -1.31 2.99
C ALA A 86 -4.57 -1.42 1.89
N ALA A 87 -4.67 -2.47 1.08
CA ALA A 87 -3.85 -2.65 -0.12
C ALA A 87 -4.02 -1.51 -1.14
N ALA A 88 -5.24 -1.01 -1.35
CA ALA A 88 -5.48 0.17 -2.19
C ALA A 88 -4.71 1.41 -1.70
N GLY A 89 -4.66 1.61 -0.38
CA GLY A 89 -3.84 2.66 0.25
C GLY A 89 -2.35 2.51 -0.08
N VAL A 90 -1.80 1.30 0.04
CA VAL A 90 -0.42 1.00 -0.36
C VAL A 90 -0.19 1.30 -1.84
N VAL A 91 -1.03 0.73 -2.72
CA VAL A 91 -0.92 0.92 -4.17
C VAL A 91 -0.95 2.40 -4.53
N GLY A 92 -1.85 3.17 -3.92
CA GLY A 92 -1.97 4.59 -4.16
C GLY A 92 -0.70 5.37 -3.77
N VAL A 93 -0.22 5.19 -2.54
CA VAL A 93 1.00 5.87 -2.05
C VAL A 93 2.22 5.47 -2.87
N MET A 94 2.39 4.18 -3.16
CA MET A 94 3.53 3.69 -3.95
C MET A 94 3.47 4.19 -5.40
N LEU A 95 2.28 4.28 -6.02
CA LEU A 95 2.16 4.81 -7.38
C LEU A 95 2.50 6.30 -7.44
N VAL A 96 2.04 7.09 -6.46
CA VAL A 96 2.43 8.50 -6.33
C VAL A 96 3.95 8.62 -6.18
N ALA A 97 4.55 7.89 -5.23
CA ALA A 97 5.99 7.90 -4.98
C ALA A 97 6.79 7.48 -6.24
N PHE A 98 6.35 6.44 -6.94
CA PHE A 98 6.95 5.99 -8.19
C PHE A 98 6.97 7.14 -9.21
N ILE A 99 5.83 7.80 -9.43
CA ILE A 99 5.69 8.84 -10.47
C ILE A 99 6.47 10.10 -10.12
N THR A 100 6.44 10.54 -8.86
CA THR A 100 6.97 11.85 -8.44
C THR A 100 8.45 11.81 -8.12
N ASN A 101 8.96 10.73 -7.52
CA ASN A 101 10.33 10.68 -7.00
C ASN A 101 11.21 9.63 -7.71
N HIS A 102 10.72 8.40 -7.92
CA HIS A 102 11.60 7.27 -8.24
C HIS A 102 11.75 6.90 -9.72
N ARG A 103 10.72 7.13 -10.56
CA ARG A 103 10.68 6.60 -11.95
C ARG A 103 11.85 7.04 -12.84
N LYS A 104 12.52 8.16 -12.52
CA LYS A 104 13.61 8.72 -13.32
C LYS A 104 15.01 8.30 -12.84
N ASN A 105 15.11 7.58 -11.72
CA ASN A 105 16.40 7.30 -11.06
C ASN A 105 16.99 5.93 -11.46
N GLY A 106 16.35 5.24 -12.41
CA GLY A 106 16.70 3.87 -12.82
C GLY A 106 16.14 2.81 -11.88
N PHE A 107 16.48 1.54 -12.12
CA PHE A 107 15.91 0.41 -11.39
C PHE A 107 16.38 0.35 -9.93
N PHE A 108 17.69 0.21 -9.71
CA PHE A 108 18.24 -0.15 -8.40
C PHE A 108 18.07 0.89 -7.30
N ILE A 109 17.67 0.44 -6.12
CA ILE A 109 17.37 1.31 -4.97
C ILE A 109 18.57 2.13 -4.47
N PHE A 110 19.80 1.63 -4.62
CA PHE A 110 21.02 2.30 -4.15
C PHE A 110 21.52 3.43 -5.06
N ARG A 111 20.83 3.70 -6.18
CA ARG A 111 21.20 4.82 -7.08
C ARG A 111 20.93 6.18 -6.41
N PRO A 112 21.64 7.25 -6.82
CA PRO A 112 21.29 8.60 -6.39
C PRO A 112 19.82 8.92 -6.67
N GLY A 113 19.11 9.44 -5.66
CA GLY A 113 17.67 9.69 -5.73
C GLY A 113 16.79 8.47 -5.48
N GLU A 114 17.38 7.29 -5.28
CA GLU A 114 16.73 6.00 -5.02
C GLU A 114 15.92 5.49 -6.23
N GLY A 115 16.38 4.38 -6.82
CA GLY A 115 15.68 3.76 -7.96
C GLY A 115 14.31 3.19 -7.62
N TYR A 116 13.56 2.79 -8.64
CA TYR A 116 12.16 2.39 -8.47
C TYR A 116 11.93 0.94 -8.01
N GLU A 117 12.99 0.12 -7.91
CA GLU A 117 12.92 -1.31 -7.54
C GLU A 117 12.07 -1.57 -6.30
N TYR A 118 12.33 -0.86 -5.21
CA TYR A 118 11.63 -1.05 -3.94
C TYR A 118 10.16 -0.62 -4.03
N VAL A 119 9.89 0.60 -4.51
CA VAL A 119 8.54 1.15 -4.59
C VAL A 119 7.66 0.34 -5.55
N LEU A 120 8.22 -0.10 -6.69
CA LEU A 120 7.50 -0.97 -7.63
C LEU A 120 7.18 -2.33 -7.01
N THR A 121 8.12 -2.90 -6.25
CA THR A 121 7.89 -4.18 -5.54
C THR A 121 6.75 -4.04 -4.53
N LEU A 122 6.76 -3.01 -3.68
CA LEU A 122 5.69 -2.77 -2.71
C LEU A 122 4.32 -2.54 -3.39
N LEU A 123 4.29 -1.80 -4.51
CA LEU A 123 3.09 -1.59 -5.32
C LEU A 123 2.51 -2.92 -5.80
N LEU A 124 3.34 -3.77 -6.43
CA LEU A 124 2.89 -5.04 -6.99
C LEU A 124 2.48 -6.04 -5.91
N VAL A 125 3.19 -6.08 -4.78
CA VAL A 125 2.79 -6.88 -3.61
C VAL A 125 1.47 -6.39 -3.05
N GLY A 126 1.24 -5.07 -2.97
CA GLY A 126 -0.06 -4.50 -2.58
C GLY A 126 -1.20 -4.97 -3.49
N ILE A 127 -1.00 -4.91 -4.81
CA ILE A 127 -1.99 -5.43 -5.77
C ILE A 127 -2.26 -6.93 -5.50
N ALA A 128 -1.20 -7.72 -5.38
CA ALA A 128 -1.30 -9.17 -5.15
C ALA A 128 -2.06 -9.50 -3.86
N ILE A 129 -1.73 -8.86 -2.73
CA ILE A 129 -2.46 -9.03 -1.46
C ILE A 129 -3.94 -8.68 -1.64
N GLY A 130 -4.25 -7.61 -2.39
CA GLY A 130 -5.63 -7.24 -2.67
C GLY A 130 -6.44 -8.39 -3.29
N GLY A 131 -5.85 -9.13 -4.23
CA GLY A 131 -6.50 -10.29 -4.85
C GLY A 131 -6.46 -11.57 -4.00
N LEU A 132 -5.35 -11.82 -3.32
CA LEU A 132 -5.16 -13.01 -2.47
C LEU A 132 -5.97 -12.94 -1.17
N GLY A 133 -6.33 -11.73 -0.73
CA GLY A 133 -7.07 -11.47 0.49
C GLY A 133 -6.23 -11.58 1.77
N ALA A 134 -6.95 -11.63 2.90
CA ALA A 134 -6.36 -11.55 4.24
C ALA A 134 -5.85 -12.90 4.78
N GLY A 135 -6.34 -14.03 4.25
CA GLY A 135 -6.18 -15.35 4.84
C GLY A 135 -7.00 -15.52 6.13
N ASN A 136 -7.04 -16.74 6.68
CA ASN A 136 -7.86 -17.06 7.86
C ASN A 136 -7.31 -16.44 9.15
N TRP A 137 -6.01 -16.14 9.20
CA TRP A 137 -5.37 -15.46 10.33
C TRP A 137 -5.51 -13.94 10.23
N SER A 138 -6.76 -13.47 10.16
CA SER A 138 -7.11 -12.06 9.99
C SER A 138 -8.42 -11.71 10.69
N ILE A 139 -8.61 -10.41 10.96
CA ILE A 139 -9.89 -9.92 11.46
C ILE A 139 -10.99 -10.00 10.38
N ASP A 140 -10.65 -9.82 9.11
CA ASP A 140 -11.57 -9.98 7.97
C ASP A 140 -12.22 -11.36 7.93
N HIS A 141 -11.47 -12.42 8.29
CA HIS A 141 -12.00 -13.76 8.44
C HIS A 141 -12.92 -13.87 9.66
N SER A 142 -12.52 -13.33 10.82
CA SER A 142 -13.37 -13.34 12.03
C SER A 142 -14.70 -12.60 11.87
N LEU A 143 -14.80 -11.71 10.89
CA LEU A 143 -16.00 -10.91 10.56
C LEU A 143 -16.77 -11.45 9.34
N ASP A 144 -16.38 -12.60 8.77
CA ASP A 144 -16.99 -13.18 7.55
C ASP A 144 -17.07 -12.19 6.36
N ILE A 145 -16.04 -11.36 6.21
CA ILE A 145 -15.88 -10.44 5.07
C ILE A 145 -14.72 -10.80 4.16
N GLY A 146 -13.77 -11.62 4.62
CA GLY A 146 -12.59 -12.04 3.86
C GLY A 146 -12.94 -12.62 2.49
N ASP A 147 -13.82 -13.62 2.46
CA ASP A 147 -14.17 -14.34 1.22
C ASP A 147 -14.91 -13.48 0.19
N LYS A 148 -15.62 -12.44 0.66
CA LYS A 148 -16.42 -11.57 -0.22
C LYS A 148 -15.55 -10.67 -1.10
N MET A 149 -14.30 -10.45 -0.70
CA MET A 149 -13.37 -9.54 -1.34
C MET A 149 -12.17 -10.25 -2.01
N LEU A 150 -12.22 -11.57 -2.20
CA LEU A 150 -11.17 -12.34 -2.87
C LEU A 150 -11.17 -12.19 -4.41
N GLY A 151 -10.05 -12.52 -5.02
CA GLY A 151 -9.87 -12.62 -6.47
C GLY A 151 -10.05 -11.29 -7.18
N TRP A 152 -10.84 -11.29 -8.26
CA TRP A 152 -11.02 -10.10 -9.11
C TRP A 152 -11.66 -8.91 -8.40
N ARG A 153 -12.51 -9.14 -7.39
CA ARG A 153 -13.10 -8.04 -6.60
C ARG A 153 -12.03 -7.33 -5.79
N GLY A 154 -11.20 -8.11 -5.10
CA GLY A 154 -10.08 -7.59 -4.33
C GLY A 154 -9.07 -6.86 -5.20
N LEU A 155 -8.73 -7.41 -6.38
CA LEU A 155 -7.88 -6.75 -7.37
C LEU A 155 -8.49 -5.44 -7.90
N ALA A 156 -9.78 -5.43 -8.21
CA ALA A 156 -10.47 -4.23 -8.67
C ALA A 156 -10.48 -3.13 -7.58
N ILE A 157 -10.65 -3.52 -6.31
CA ILE A 157 -10.56 -2.59 -5.17
C ILE A 157 -9.13 -2.08 -5.03
N SER A 158 -8.13 -2.96 -4.91
CA SER A 158 -6.74 -2.56 -4.64
C SER A 158 -6.12 -1.78 -5.79
N ALA A 159 -6.15 -2.32 -7.01
CA ALA A 159 -5.55 -1.69 -8.17
C ALA A 159 -6.43 -0.55 -8.72
N GLY A 160 -7.74 -0.75 -8.77
CA GLY A 160 -8.67 0.24 -9.32
C GLY A 160 -8.82 1.47 -8.42
N LEU A 161 -9.16 1.29 -7.14
CA LEU A 161 -9.28 2.44 -6.22
C LEU A 161 -7.91 3.04 -5.89
N GLY A 162 -6.90 2.21 -5.61
CA GLY A 162 -5.55 2.69 -5.29
C GLY A 162 -4.92 3.42 -6.46
N GLY A 163 -4.89 2.79 -7.64
CA GLY A 163 -4.35 3.37 -8.86
C GLY A 163 -5.16 4.57 -9.36
N GLY A 164 -6.48 4.43 -9.43
CA GLY A 164 -7.37 5.52 -9.86
C GLY A 164 -7.30 6.74 -8.94
N GLY A 165 -7.30 6.51 -7.61
CA GLY A 165 -7.14 7.57 -6.62
C GLY A 165 -5.80 8.29 -6.72
N ALA A 166 -4.70 7.54 -6.88
CA ALA A 166 -3.37 8.13 -7.10
C ALA A 166 -3.31 8.96 -8.37
N LEU A 167 -3.83 8.45 -9.50
CA LEU A 167 -3.84 9.19 -10.77
C LEU A 167 -4.68 10.46 -10.68
N ALA A 168 -5.86 10.40 -10.04
CA ALA A 168 -6.69 11.57 -9.80
C ALA A 168 -5.96 12.61 -8.92
N LEU A 169 -5.32 12.17 -7.84
CA LEU A 169 -4.54 13.03 -6.95
C LEU A 169 -3.36 13.70 -7.70
N LEU A 170 -2.64 12.94 -8.52
CA LEU A 170 -1.56 13.48 -9.34
C LEU A 170 -2.07 14.49 -10.37
N ALA A 171 -3.17 14.19 -11.07
CA ALA A 171 -3.75 15.11 -12.05
C ALA A 171 -4.08 16.48 -11.44
N VAL A 172 -4.64 16.47 -10.23
CA VAL A 172 -5.05 17.71 -9.54
C VAL A 172 -3.84 18.45 -8.95
N PHE A 173 -2.93 17.76 -8.26
CA PHE A 173 -1.97 18.41 -7.36
C PHE A 173 -0.49 18.33 -7.79
N TYR A 174 -0.15 17.51 -8.78
CA TYR A 174 1.23 17.37 -9.25
C TYR A 174 1.57 18.41 -10.31
N ARG A 175 2.51 19.28 -10.00
CA ARG A 175 3.07 20.31 -10.90
C ARG A 175 4.60 20.20 -10.83
N PRO A 176 5.21 19.31 -11.63
CA PRO A 176 6.65 19.06 -11.56
C PRO A 176 7.41 20.37 -11.84
N PRO A 177 8.51 20.63 -11.11
CA PRO A 177 9.37 21.77 -11.41
C PRO A 177 9.91 21.64 -12.84
N VAL A 178 9.96 22.77 -13.56
CA VAL A 178 10.61 22.86 -14.86
C VAL A 178 12.09 22.57 -14.63
N LYS A 179 12.67 21.67 -15.42
CA LYS A 179 14.12 21.47 -15.41
C LYS A 179 14.74 22.66 -16.14
N ASP A 180 15.66 23.36 -15.47
CA ASP A 180 16.60 24.28 -16.11
C ASP A 180 17.53 23.53 -17.07
#